data_AF-A0A1I4Q4T6-F1
#
_entry.id   AF-A0A1I4Q4T6-F1
#
_cell.length_a   1.000
_cell.length_b   1.000
_cell.length_c   1.000
_cell.angle_alpha   90.00
_cell.angle_beta   90.00
_cell.angle_gamma   90.00
#
_symmetry.space_group_name_H-M   'P 1'
#
loop_
_entity.id
_entity.type
_entity.pdbx_description
1 polymer ?
#
loop_
_entity_poly.entity_id
_entity_poly.type
_entity_poly.pdbx_seq_one_letter_code
_entity_poly.pdbx_strand_id
1 'polypeptide(L)'
;MSRFIVATDDMTKDQERAFLEYLKENRVGWWHYLKNLWLVDTTRSAFTAAAIRDKLADEIAPGVNLLVFRIDGTTDWAGMGPDDEKRSMFRWLLHNWKDPT
;
A
#
# COMPACT_ATOMS: atom_id res chain seq x y z
N MET A 1 14.61 1.52 3.30
CA MET A 1 13.30 1.49 2.61
C MET A 1 12.34 0.77 3.52
N SER A 2 11.18 1.33 3.78
CA SER A 2 10.13 0.78 4.63
C SER A 2 8.97 0.31 3.77
N ARG A 3 8.40 -0.85 4.09
CA ARG A 3 7.26 -1.44 3.37
C ARG A 3 6.08 -1.63 4.33
N PHE A 4 4.86 -1.44 3.84
CA PHE A 4 3.66 -1.50 4.65
C PHE A 4 2.52 -2.22 3.94
N ILE A 5 1.89 -3.17 4.63
CA ILE A 5 0.59 -3.70 4.22
C ILE A 5 -0.49 -2.88 4.91
N VAL A 6 -1.42 -2.32 4.14
CA VAL A 6 -2.60 -1.61 4.63
C VAL A 6 -3.81 -2.42 4.21
N ALA A 7 -4.47 -3.05 5.18
CA ALA A 7 -5.76 -3.71 4.97
C ALA A 7 -6.87 -2.77 5.45
N THR A 8 -7.92 -2.62 4.66
CA THR A 8 -9.06 -1.76 4.99
C THR A 8 -10.35 -2.54 4.82
N ASP A 9 -11.39 -2.19 5.57
CA ASP A 9 -12.75 -2.44 5.12
C ASP A 9 -13.04 -1.64 3.84
N ASP A 10 -14.25 -1.78 3.31
CA ASP A 10 -14.67 -1.13 2.08
C ASP A 10 -14.52 0.40 2.15
N MET A 11 -13.56 0.92 1.37
CA MET A 11 -13.44 2.36 1.10
C MET A 11 -14.34 2.74 -0.08
N THR A 12 -14.87 3.96 -0.07
CA THR A 12 -15.53 4.52 -1.24
C THR A 12 -14.49 4.87 -2.32
N LYS A 13 -14.92 4.99 -3.58
CA LYS A 13 -14.02 5.38 -4.68
C LYS A 13 -13.32 6.73 -4.44
N ASP A 14 -14.01 7.65 -3.78
CA ASP A 14 -13.43 8.96 -3.47
C ASP A 14 -12.37 8.85 -2.36
N GLN A 15 -12.57 7.97 -1.38
CA GLN A 15 -11.58 7.68 -0.34
C GLN A 15 -10.36 6.96 -0.93
N GLU A 16 -10.55 5.97 -1.80
CA GLU A 16 -9.46 5.29 -2.51
C GLU A 16 -8.65 6.27 -3.36
N ARG A 17 -9.34 7.17 -4.08
CA ARG A 17 -8.69 8.22 -4.88
C ARG A 17 -7.88 9.18 -3.99
N ALA A 18 -8.46 9.63 -2.87
CA ALA A 18 -7.78 10.52 -1.94
C ALA A 18 -6.55 9.87 -1.31
N PHE A 19 -6.60 8.57 -0.98
CA PHE A 19 -5.43 7.85 -0.49
C PHE A 19 -4.35 7.73 -1.57
N LEU A 20 -4.74 7.39 -2.80
CA LEU A 20 -3.82 7.36 -3.93
C LEU A 20 -3.14 8.72 -4.18
N GLU A 21 -3.89 9.82 -4.11
CA GLU A 21 -3.36 11.18 -4.24
C GLU A 21 -2.36 11.50 -3.12
N TYR A 22 -2.71 11.19 -1.87
CA TYR A 22 -1.81 11.35 -0.73
C TYR A 22 -0.47 10.60 -0.92
N LEU A 23 -0.51 9.36 -1.42
CA LEU A 23 0.70 8.56 -1.69
C LEU A 23 1.53 9.19 -2.82
N LYS A 24 0.89 9.66 -3.90
CA LYS A 24 1.56 10.34 -5.03
C LYS A 24 2.25 11.63 -4.61
N GLU A 25 1.54 12.50 -3.88
CA GLU A 25 2.08 13.78 -3.39
C GLU A 25 3.31 13.59 -2.50
N ASN A 26 3.31 12.50 -1.72
CA ASN A 26 4.42 12.13 -0.86
C ASN A 26 5.53 11.34 -1.56
N ARG A 27 5.40 11.09 -2.87
CA ARG A 27 6.34 10.28 -3.67
C ARG A 27 6.58 8.90 -3.07
N VAL A 28 5.50 8.28 -2.63
CA VAL A 28 5.47 6.95 -2.02
C VAL A 28 5.07 5.94 -3.09
N GLY A 29 5.77 4.82 -3.16
CA GLY A 29 5.41 3.72 -4.04
C GLY A 29 4.20 2.99 -3.48
N TRP A 30 3.34 2.53 -4.38
CA TRP A 30 2.12 1.85 -3.98
C TRP A 30 1.71 0.78 -4.99
N TRP A 31 0.96 -0.18 -4.49
CA TRP A 31 0.26 -1.20 -5.26
C TRP A 31 -1.11 -1.45 -4.66
N HIS A 32 -2.11 -1.53 -5.53
CA HIS A 32 -3.50 -1.69 -5.16
C HIS A 32 -4.27 -2.43 -6.27
N TYR A 33 -4.09 -3.74 -6.34
CA TYR A 33 -4.84 -4.60 -7.25
C TYR A 33 -6.04 -5.27 -6.58
N LEU A 34 -5.99 -5.43 -5.25
CA LEU A 34 -7.06 -6.02 -4.45
C LEU A 34 -7.79 -4.90 -3.72
N LYS A 35 -9.12 -4.89 -3.84
CA LYS A 35 -10.01 -3.81 -3.38
C LYS A 35 -9.74 -3.33 -1.95
N ASN A 36 -9.38 -4.24 -1.05
CA ASN A 36 -9.28 -3.95 0.39
C ASN A 36 -7.83 -4.06 0.90
N LEU A 37 -6.85 -4.04 -0.02
CA LEU A 37 -5.45 -4.21 0.29
C LEU A 37 -4.59 -3.21 -0.49
N TRP A 38 -3.77 -2.48 0.24
CA TRP A 38 -2.71 -1.66 -0.32
C TRP A 38 -1.37 -2.15 0.18
N LEU A 39 -0.42 -2.10 -0.74
CA LEU A 39 0.98 -2.35 -0.51
C LEU A 39 1.69 -1.03 -0.74
N VAL A 40 2.41 -0.54 0.25
CA VAL A 40 3.07 0.77 0.23
C VAL A 40 4.56 0.63 0.52
N ASP A 41 5.43 1.26 -0.27
CA ASP A 41 6.87 1.33 -0.01
C ASP A 41 7.40 2.77 -0.06
N THR A 42 8.36 3.08 0.81
CA THR A 42 8.91 4.44 0.90
C THR A 42 10.30 4.47 1.51
N THR A 43 11.07 5.49 1.16
CA THR A 43 12.34 5.84 1.83
C THR A 43 12.16 6.91 2.90
N ARG A 44 10.94 7.44 3.09
CA ARG A 44 10.64 8.51 4.03
C ARG A 44 10.42 7.97 5.44
N SER A 45 11.23 8.41 6.40
CA SER A 45 11.13 8.03 7.81
C SER A 45 9.86 8.50 8.51
N ALA A 46 9.22 9.56 8.00
CA ALA A 46 7.95 10.06 8.54
C ALA A 46 6.78 9.08 8.35
N PHE A 47 6.88 8.16 7.38
CA PHE A 47 5.89 7.12 7.18
C PHE A 47 6.15 5.98 8.18
N THR A 48 5.21 5.83 9.10
CA THR A 48 5.13 4.73 10.05
C THR A 48 3.75 4.07 9.94
N ALA A 49 3.60 2.86 10.46
CA ALA A 49 2.30 2.19 10.46
C ALA A 49 1.23 3.03 11.19
N ALA A 50 1.60 3.67 12.31
CA ALA A 50 0.74 4.58 13.04
C ALA A 50 0.39 5.83 12.20
N ALA A 51 1.38 6.47 11.58
CA ALA A 51 1.13 7.67 10.77
C ALA A 51 0.20 7.39 9.57
N ILE A 52 0.36 6.24 8.90
CA ILE A 52 -0.54 5.83 7.82
C ILE A 52 -1.95 5.57 8.35
N ARG A 53 -2.07 4.83 9.47
CA ARG A 53 -3.35 4.55 10.12
C ARG A 53 -4.07 5.84 10.48
N ASP A 54 -3.38 6.77 11.15
CA ASP A 54 -3.96 8.01 11.65
C ASP A 54 -4.40 8.91 10.50
N LYS A 55 -3.57 9.04 9.44
CA LYS A 55 -3.96 9.77 8.22
C LYS A 55 -5.23 9.20 7.58
N LEU A 56 -5.34 7.87 7.51
CA LEU A 56 -6.53 7.22 6.96
C LEU A 56 -7.75 7.40 7.88
N ALA A 57 -7.59 7.15 9.18
CA ALA A 57 -8.69 7.17 10.14
C ALA A 57 -9.25 8.59 10.37
N ASP A 58 -8.38 9.59 10.42
CA ASP A 58 -8.77 10.95 10.83
C ASP A 58 -9.17 11.84 9.66
N GLU A 59 -8.60 11.62 8.47
CA GLU A 59 -8.76 12.55 7.35
C GLU A 59 -9.36 11.92 6.08
N ILE A 60 -8.92 10.72 5.70
CA ILE A 60 -9.25 10.17 4.37
C ILE A 60 -10.49 9.27 4.40
N ALA A 61 -10.54 8.36 5.36
CA ALA A 61 -11.55 7.30 5.45
C ALA A 61 -12.11 7.18 6.89
N PRO A 62 -12.69 8.26 7.44
CA PRO A 62 -13.24 8.23 8.79
C PRO A 62 -14.35 7.18 8.90
N GLY A 63 -14.27 6.35 9.94
CA GLY A 63 -15.23 5.27 10.22
C GLY A 63 -14.95 3.95 9.49
N VAL A 64 -13.93 3.89 8.62
CA VAL A 64 -13.49 2.64 7.99
C VAL A 64 -12.54 1.90 8.93
N ASN A 65 -12.80 0.63 9.22
CA ASN A 65 -11.85 -0.19 9.98
C ASN A 65 -10.63 -0.48 9.11
N LEU A 66 -9.44 -0.42 9.69
CA LEU A 66 -8.21 -0.68 8.95
C LEU A 66 -7.11 -1.20 9.87
N LEU A 67 -6.12 -1.85 9.26
CA LEU A 67 -4.94 -2.37 9.92
C LEU A 67 -3.70 -2.14 9.06
N VAL A 68 -2.64 -1.62 9.68
CA VAL A 68 -1.37 -1.34 8.99
C VAL A 68 -0.25 -2.14 9.64
N PHE A 69 0.42 -2.96 8.83
CA PHE A 69 1.63 -3.69 9.23
C PHE A 69 2.84 -3.03 8.58
N ARG A 70 3.89 -2.76 9.37
CA ARG A 70 5.21 -2.53 8.81
C ARG A 70 5.88 -3.88 8.58
N ILE A 71 6.46 -4.08 7.41
CA ILE A 71 7.29 -5.24 7.11
C ILE A 71 8.76 -4.83 7.16
N ASP A 72 9.48 -5.44 8.09
CA ASP A 72 10.93 -5.31 8.24
C ASP A 72 11.59 -6.63 7.79
N GLY A 73 12.80 -6.57 7.20
CA GLY A 73 13.57 -7.76 6.80
C GLY A 73 13.09 -8.47 5.53
N THR A 74 13.50 -9.73 5.33
CA THR A 74 13.12 -10.51 4.13
C THR A 74 11.63 -10.82 4.11
N THR A 75 11.00 -10.68 2.94
CA THR A 75 9.56 -10.94 2.75
C THR A 75 9.36 -12.15 1.85
N ASP A 76 8.69 -13.17 2.37
CA ASP A 76 8.22 -14.33 1.59
C ASP A 76 6.76 -14.10 1.18
N TRP A 77 6.54 -13.71 -0.07
CA TRP A 77 5.20 -13.44 -0.60
C TRP A 77 4.92 -14.29 -1.83
N ALA A 78 3.65 -14.69 -1.97
CA ALA A 78 3.13 -15.39 -3.14
C ALA A 78 1.74 -14.87 -3.48
N GLY A 79 1.33 -14.96 -4.75
CA GLY A 79 0.03 -14.51 -5.20
C GLY A 79 -0.39 -15.15 -6.51
N MET A 80 -1.67 -15.00 -6.86
CA MET A 80 -2.26 -15.47 -8.11
C MET A 80 -3.14 -14.36 -8.71
N GLY A 81 -3.04 -14.18 -10.03
CA GLY A 81 -3.74 -13.12 -10.72
C GLY A 81 -3.23 -12.91 -12.15
N PRO A 82 -3.73 -11.88 -12.84
CA PRO A 82 -3.31 -11.56 -14.20
C PRO A 82 -1.81 -11.26 -14.28
N ASP A 83 -1.14 -11.87 -15.25
CA ASP A 83 0.28 -11.64 -15.53
C ASP A 83 0.53 -11.60 -17.05
N ASP A 84 -0.16 -10.67 -17.72
CA ASP A 84 0.07 -10.37 -19.13
C ASP A 84 0.73 -9.00 -19.34
N GLU A 85 1.11 -8.70 -20.58
CA GLU A 85 1.79 -7.45 -20.93
C GLU A 85 0.97 -6.20 -20.56
N LYS A 86 -0.37 -6.28 -20.71
CA LYS A 86 -1.31 -5.16 -20.54
C LYS A 86 -1.67 -4.94 -19.08
N ARG A 87 -1.77 -6.01 -18.29
CA ARG A 87 -2.13 -5.97 -16.88
C ARG A 87 -1.40 -7.06 -16.11
N SER A 88 -0.23 -6.72 -15.58
CA SER A 88 0.51 -7.57 -14.65
C SER A 88 0.29 -7.10 -13.22
N MET A 89 -0.33 -7.97 -12.42
CA MET A 89 -0.51 -7.78 -10.99
C MET A 89 0.84 -7.79 -10.26
N PHE A 90 1.83 -8.53 -10.74
CA PHE A 90 3.07 -8.77 -9.99
C PHE A 90 4.23 -7.87 -10.39
N ARG A 91 4.17 -7.21 -11.55
CA ARG A 91 5.29 -6.39 -12.07
C ARG A 91 5.80 -5.38 -11.06
N TRP A 92 4.91 -4.63 -10.41
CA TRP A 92 5.31 -3.66 -9.40
C TRP A 92 5.96 -4.32 -8.17
N LEU A 93 5.42 -5.45 -7.69
CA LEU A 93 5.95 -6.19 -6.55
C LEU A 93 7.34 -6.75 -6.85
N LEU A 94 7.55 -7.26 -8.06
CA LEU A 94 8.84 -7.78 -8.50
C LEU A 94 9.94 -6.70 -8.59
N HIS A 95 9.59 -5.42 -8.70
CA HIS A 95 10.56 -4.32 -8.80
C HIS A 95 10.73 -3.53 -7.51
N ASN A 96 9.66 -3.37 -6.72
CA ASN A 96 9.64 -2.48 -5.55
C ASN A 96 9.53 -3.25 -4.22
N TRP A 97 9.12 -4.51 -4.29
CA TRP A 97 8.91 -5.38 -3.13
C TRP A 97 9.74 -6.66 -3.19
N LYS A 98 10.90 -6.59 -3.82
CA LYS A 98 11.97 -7.57 -3.65
C LYS A 98 12.93 -7.09 -2.58
N ASP A 99 13.61 -8.04 -1.95
CA ASP A 99 14.76 -7.70 -1.11
C ASP A 99 15.82 -6.98 -1.96
N PRO A 100 16.58 -6.04 -1.38
CA PRO A 100 17.85 -5.65 -1.97
C PRO A 100 18.73 -6.89 -2.02
N THR A 101 18.89 -7.47 -3.22
CA THR A 101 19.90 -8.49 -3.51
C THR A 101 21.29 -7.96 -3.24
#